data_AF-A0A1U8B0X3-F1
#
_entry.id   AF-A0A1U8B0X3-F1
#
_cell.length_a   1.000
_cell.length_b   1.000
_cell.length_c   1.000
_cell.angle_alpha   90.00
_cell.angle_beta   90.00
_cell.angle_gamma   90.00
#
_symmetry.space_group_name_H-M   'P 1'
#
loop_
_entity.id
_entity.type
_entity.pdbx_description
1 polymer ?
#
loop_
_entity_poly.entity_id
_entity_poly.type
_entity_poly.pdbx_seq_one_letter_code
_entity_poly.pdbx_strand_id
1 'polypeptide(L)'
;MAPQPSIRFVDAALSRTSPCVLSYRNTDQKWLIRQHLLSLLQEFPTLSPSTDTFVHDDGTTVYLLNVSGSLLVTHATPTVPLTIWLHQDYPNAPPIVFLSPTPTNPILPHHPFVDPSGVTTSPYLQTWHYTHSNLSDLTHNLVCLFAHQHPFISPSRSFIRRFTNPSLVSKVEAIDRLFGALHCDMVDLNSKAVQEIQELSKVQAQLVDRAHVAKTILVGLEHERTSLKQRVTELTEESDVLLNWLKVNGSNYVVGTSGDEIEAFEASDEDSRIMLDCVAEDLAIEDCIYELDRTVAEGVVTFDQYMKQIRSLAREQFFHRATQMKLRPQTSV
;
A
#
# COMPACT_ATOMS: atom_id res chain seq x y z
N MET A 1 39.66 25.12 -36.27
CA MET A 1 40.92 24.82 -35.55
C MET A 1 40.63 24.92 -34.05
N ALA A 2 41.07 23.95 -33.24
CA ALA A 2 40.94 24.01 -31.78
C ALA A 2 41.66 25.26 -31.21
N PRO A 3 41.27 25.76 -30.01
CA PRO A 3 41.93 26.89 -29.40
C PRO A 3 43.44 26.63 -29.21
N GLN A 4 44.30 27.58 -29.60
CA GLN A 4 45.74 27.48 -29.37
C GLN A 4 46.15 27.10 -27.92
N PRO A 5 45.53 27.63 -26.85
CA PRO A 5 45.89 27.20 -25.49
C PRO A 5 45.62 25.72 -25.25
N SER A 6 44.53 25.18 -25.79
CA SER A 6 44.16 23.77 -25.66
C SER A 6 45.15 22.85 -26.37
N ILE A 7 45.59 23.22 -27.58
CA ILE A 7 46.60 22.45 -28.33
C ILE A 7 47.90 22.37 -27.52
N ARG A 8 48.39 23.52 -27.01
CA ARG A 8 49.63 23.58 -26.23
C ARG A 8 49.53 22.77 -24.94
N PHE A 9 48.38 22.80 -24.27
CA PHE A 9 48.16 22.02 -23.06
C PHE A 9 48.23 20.51 -23.33
N VAL A 10 47.53 20.03 -24.36
CA VAL A 10 47.48 18.60 -24.69
C VAL A 10 48.86 18.08 -25.10
N ASP A 11 49.59 18.85 -25.92
CA ASP A 11 50.96 18.51 -26.34
C ASP A 11 51.93 18.48 -25.15
N ALA A 12 51.82 19.46 -24.25
CA ALA A 12 52.61 19.49 -23.02
C ALA A 12 52.26 18.30 -22.11
N ALA A 13 50.98 18.00 -21.91
CA ALA A 13 50.53 16.91 -21.05
C ALA A 13 51.04 15.54 -21.54
N LEU A 14 50.92 15.25 -22.84
CA LEU A 14 51.31 13.95 -23.42
C LEU A 14 52.84 13.75 -23.49
N SER A 15 53.60 14.84 -23.52
CA SER A 15 55.08 14.86 -23.57
C SER A 15 55.77 14.85 -22.21
N ARG A 16 55.04 14.97 -21.08
CA ARG A 16 55.62 14.95 -19.73
C ARG A 16 56.25 13.60 -19.40
N THR A 17 57.45 13.64 -18.83
CA THR A 17 58.26 12.46 -18.48
C THR A 17 58.48 12.27 -16.97
N SER A 18 58.27 13.27 -16.11
CA SER A 18 58.22 13.17 -14.63
C SER A 18 57.86 14.55 -14.01
N PRO A 19 57.30 14.63 -12.79
CA PRO A 19 56.85 13.57 -11.87
C PRO A 19 55.36 13.18 -12.03
N CYS A 20 54.63 13.73 -13.01
CA CYS A 20 53.22 13.43 -13.28
C CYS A 20 53.07 12.87 -14.70
N VAL A 21 53.55 11.64 -14.92
CA VAL A 21 53.44 10.96 -16.22
C VAL A 21 52.03 10.41 -16.37
N LEU A 22 51.40 10.67 -17.51
CA LEU A 22 50.10 10.10 -17.84
C LEU A 22 50.22 8.58 -18.02
N SER A 23 49.22 7.85 -17.53
CA SER A 23 49.17 6.38 -17.54
C SER A 23 48.90 5.74 -18.93
N TYR A 24 49.42 6.33 -20.01
CA TYR A 24 49.32 5.81 -21.38
C TYR A 24 50.63 5.13 -21.80
N ARG A 25 50.53 3.87 -22.23
CA ARG A 25 51.69 2.98 -22.41
C ARG A 25 52.46 3.24 -23.70
N ASN A 26 51.75 3.42 -24.81
CA ASN A 26 52.35 3.42 -26.15
C ASN A 26 52.33 4.82 -26.80
N THR A 27 53.31 5.10 -27.65
CA THR A 27 53.38 6.38 -28.39
C THR A 27 52.21 6.54 -29.37
N ASP A 28 51.84 5.46 -30.06
CA ASP A 28 50.71 5.47 -31.00
C ASP A 28 49.39 5.77 -30.29
N GLN A 29 49.23 5.26 -29.05
CA GLN A 29 48.09 5.54 -28.19
C GLN A 29 47.99 7.04 -27.89
N LYS A 30 49.11 7.66 -27.48
CA LYS A 30 49.17 9.11 -27.19
C LYS A 30 48.86 9.94 -28.44
N TRP A 31 49.31 9.49 -29.62
CA TRP A 31 49.01 10.17 -30.88
C TRP A 31 47.51 10.12 -31.21
N LEU A 32 46.86 8.95 -31.06
CA LEU A 32 45.41 8.81 -31.26
C LEU A 32 44.60 9.64 -30.27
N ILE A 33 44.99 9.63 -28.99
CA ILE A 33 44.40 10.47 -27.94
C ILE A 33 44.45 11.94 -28.35
N ARG A 34 45.64 12.41 -28.75
CA ARG A 34 45.84 13.79 -29.20
C ARG A 34 44.89 14.12 -30.36
N GLN A 35 44.85 13.28 -31.39
CA GLN A 35 43.99 13.53 -32.55
C GLN A 35 42.52 13.63 -32.16
N HIS A 36 41.99 12.64 -31.43
CA HIS A 36 40.57 12.58 -31.08
C HIS A 36 40.18 13.76 -30.17
N LEU A 37 41.05 14.12 -29.22
CA LEU A 37 40.77 15.18 -28.27
C LEU A 37 40.88 16.59 -28.89
N LEU A 38 41.82 16.81 -29.82
CA LEU A 38 41.87 18.07 -30.56
C LEU A 38 40.67 18.23 -31.51
N SER A 39 40.19 17.14 -32.11
CA SER A 39 38.95 17.15 -32.90
C SER A 39 37.76 17.55 -32.03
N LEU A 40 37.62 16.94 -30.86
CA LEU A 40 36.56 17.25 -29.90
C LEU A 40 36.59 18.73 -29.47
N LEU A 41 37.76 19.25 -29.06
CA LEU A 41 37.90 20.62 -28.57
C LEU A 41 37.73 21.68 -29.67
N GLN A 42 37.91 21.30 -30.94
CA GLN A 42 37.58 22.16 -32.06
C GLN A 42 36.07 22.30 -32.24
N GLU A 43 35.32 21.23 -32.00
CA GLU A 43 33.89 21.17 -32.22
C GLU A 43 33.08 21.66 -31.01
N PHE A 44 33.58 21.41 -29.80
CA PHE A 44 32.96 21.80 -28.54
C PHE A 44 33.89 22.74 -27.76
N PRO A 45 33.89 24.05 -28.07
CA PRO A 45 34.82 25.02 -27.48
C PRO A 45 34.53 25.36 -26.01
N THR A 46 33.36 24.96 -25.49
CA THR A 46 33.01 25.08 -24.06
C THR A 46 33.70 24.04 -23.18
N LEU A 47 34.36 23.07 -23.80
CA LEU A 47 35.13 22.04 -23.15
C LEU A 47 36.60 22.46 -23.03
N SER A 48 37.20 22.12 -21.90
CA SER A 48 38.59 22.44 -21.58
C SER A 48 39.36 21.18 -21.19
N PRO A 49 40.56 20.95 -21.75
CA PRO A 49 41.37 19.81 -21.36
C PRO A 49 41.98 20.03 -19.97
N SER A 50 42.05 18.96 -19.18
CA SER A 50 42.74 18.94 -17.88
C SER A 50 43.37 17.57 -17.64
N THR A 51 44.21 17.47 -16.62
CA THR A 51 44.89 16.23 -16.20
C THR A 51 44.72 16.05 -14.72
N ASP A 52 44.25 14.89 -14.29
CA ASP A 52 43.96 14.64 -12.88
C ASP A 52 44.05 13.14 -12.54
N THR A 53 44.04 12.82 -11.25
CA THR A 53 44.08 11.45 -10.75
C THR A 53 42.68 10.86 -10.76
N PHE A 54 42.50 9.79 -11.52
CA PHE A 54 41.28 8.99 -11.53
C PHE A 54 41.43 7.79 -10.60
N VAL A 55 40.37 7.47 -9.87
CA VAL A 55 40.30 6.31 -8.98
C VAL A 55 39.30 5.32 -9.58
N HIS A 56 39.77 4.14 -9.96
CA HIS A 56 38.89 3.08 -10.45
C HIS A 56 38.09 2.44 -9.30
N ASP A 57 37.07 1.67 -9.66
CA ASP A 57 36.19 0.99 -8.70
C ASP A 57 36.94 -0.04 -7.81
N ASP A 58 38.09 -0.55 -8.26
CA ASP A 58 38.97 -1.44 -7.49
C ASP A 58 39.91 -0.70 -6.52
N GLY A 59 39.81 0.63 -6.46
CA GLY A 59 40.64 1.51 -5.64
C GLY A 59 42.00 1.85 -6.25
N THR A 60 42.32 1.36 -7.46
CA THR A 60 43.56 1.73 -8.15
C THR A 60 43.50 3.17 -8.65
N THR A 61 44.59 3.91 -8.49
CA THR A 61 44.68 5.30 -8.91
C THR A 61 45.60 5.45 -10.12
N VAL A 62 45.15 6.24 -11.10
CA VAL A 62 45.87 6.47 -12.36
C VAL A 62 45.80 7.95 -12.73
N TYR A 63 46.84 8.46 -13.39
CA TYR A 63 46.88 9.86 -13.81
C TYR A 63 46.48 9.98 -15.28
N LEU A 64 45.32 10.59 -15.54
CA LEU A 64 44.66 10.56 -16.84
C LEU A 64 44.43 11.97 -17.39
N LEU A 65 44.20 12.01 -18.70
CA LEU A 65 43.72 13.20 -19.39
C LEU A 65 42.19 13.18 -19.36
N ASN A 66 41.59 14.32 -19.07
CA ASN A 66 40.15 14.50 -19.12
C ASN A 66 39.80 15.80 -19.84
N VAL A 67 38.52 15.93 -20.16
CA VAL A 67 37.95 17.12 -20.75
C VAL A 67 36.72 17.48 -19.94
N SER A 68 36.72 18.66 -19.35
CA SER A 68 35.60 19.14 -18.52
C SER A 68 35.04 20.44 -19.07
N GLY A 69 33.73 20.61 -18.93
CA GLY A 69 33.05 21.81 -19.35
C GLY A 69 31.54 21.66 -19.35
N SER A 70 30.87 22.53 -20.09
CA SER A 70 29.40 22.55 -20.17
C SER A 70 28.95 22.25 -21.58
N LEU A 71 28.14 21.19 -21.73
CA LEU A 71 27.58 20.77 -23.00
C LEU A 71 26.25 21.50 -23.25
N LEU A 72 26.17 22.22 -24.36
CA LEU A 72 24.91 22.84 -24.79
C LEU A 72 24.09 21.80 -25.56
N VAL A 73 22.95 21.42 -24.98
CA VAL A 73 22.06 20.41 -25.54
C VAL A 73 20.99 21.03 -26.45
N THR A 74 20.30 22.06 -25.97
CA THR A 74 19.29 22.82 -26.72
C THR A 74 19.30 24.26 -26.23
N HIS A 75 19.00 25.24 -27.10
CA HIS A 75 18.94 26.65 -26.71
C HIS A 75 17.92 26.99 -25.61
N ALA A 76 16.98 26.08 -25.34
CA ALA A 76 15.90 26.25 -24.37
C ALA A 76 16.14 25.52 -23.04
N THR A 77 17.20 24.70 -22.94
CA THR A 77 17.53 23.92 -21.73
C THR A 77 18.81 24.46 -21.10
N PRO A 78 19.00 24.32 -19.78
CA PRO A 78 20.28 24.62 -19.16
C PRO A 78 21.38 23.74 -19.78
N THR A 79 22.62 24.22 -19.71
CA THR A 79 23.78 23.44 -20.16
C THR A 79 24.03 22.28 -19.21
N VAL A 80 24.56 21.18 -19.74
CA VAL A 80 24.88 19.97 -18.99
C VAL A 80 26.38 19.98 -18.64
N PRO A 81 26.76 20.31 -17.38
CA PRO A 81 28.15 20.19 -16.94
C PRO A 81 28.57 18.72 -16.89
N LEU A 82 29.69 18.40 -17.54
CA LEU A 82 30.23 17.05 -17.62
C LEU A 82 31.75 17.03 -17.68
N THR A 83 32.32 15.87 -17.35
CA THR A 83 33.74 15.54 -17.49
C THR A 83 33.87 14.21 -18.23
N ILE A 84 34.62 14.20 -19.33
CA ILE A 84 34.97 13.01 -20.11
C ILE A 84 36.41 12.62 -19.76
N TRP A 85 36.58 11.50 -19.09
CA TRP A 85 37.87 10.91 -18.76
C TRP A 85 38.29 9.93 -19.85
N LEU A 86 39.56 10.01 -20.27
CA LEU A 86 40.13 9.05 -21.21
C LEU A 86 40.75 7.89 -20.43
N HIS A 87 40.16 6.70 -20.55
CA HIS A 87 40.62 5.49 -19.90
C HIS A 87 42.10 5.18 -20.23
N GLN A 88 42.82 4.56 -19.31
CA GLN A 88 44.24 4.21 -19.49
C GLN A 88 44.52 3.35 -20.75
N ASP A 89 43.51 2.59 -21.19
CA ASP A 89 43.56 1.71 -22.38
C ASP A 89 42.84 2.31 -23.61
N TYR A 90 42.46 3.58 -23.57
CA TYR A 90 41.83 4.26 -24.71
C TYR A 90 42.76 4.24 -25.94
N PRO A 91 42.26 3.98 -27.17
CA PRO A 91 40.85 3.89 -27.54
C PRO A 91 40.26 2.47 -27.50
N ASN A 92 41.01 1.45 -27.06
CA ASN A 92 40.48 0.08 -26.97
C ASN A 92 39.41 -0.05 -25.89
N ALA A 93 39.52 0.75 -24.83
CA ALA A 93 38.45 0.96 -23.86
C ALA A 93 37.73 2.29 -24.13
N PRO A 94 36.40 2.37 -23.87
CA PRO A 94 35.66 3.61 -23.99
C PRO A 94 36.13 4.66 -22.97
N PRO A 95 35.90 5.95 -23.25
CA PRO A 95 36.03 6.99 -22.24
C PRO A 95 34.95 6.85 -21.16
N ILE A 96 35.17 7.48 -20.00
CA ILE A 96 34.23 7.48 -18.87
C ILE A 96 33.63 8.87 -18.75
N VAL A 97 32.31 8.98 -18.74
CA VAL A 97 31.61 10.27 -18.72
C VAL A 97 30.93 10.45 -17.37
N PHE A 98 31.29 11.52 -16.67
CA PHE A 98 30.66 11.93 -15.42
C PHE A 98 29.93 13.25 -15.60
N LEU A 99 28.70 13.34 -15.11
CA LEU A 99 27.99 14.59 -14.95
C LEU A 99 28.37 15.24 -13.62
N SER A 100 28.42 16.57 -13.59
CA SER A 100 28.74 17.32 -12.38
C SER A 100 27.48 17.99 -11.84
N PRO A 101 26.69 17.32 -10.96
CA PRO A 101 25.48 17.90 -10.40
C PRO A 101 25.81 19.14 -9.56
N THR A 102 24.97 20.16 -9.67
CA THR A 102 24.98 21.31 -8.76
C THR A 102 23.82 21.19 -7.77
N PRO A 103 23.89 21.81 -6.58
CA PRO A 103 22.77 21.80 -5.62
C PRO A 103 21.44 22.30 -6.21
N THR A 104 21.52 23.16 -7.24
CA THR A 104 20.37 23.70 -7.97
C THR A 104 19.82 22.75 -9.03
N ASN A 105 20.64 21.85 -9.57
CA ASN A 105 20.31 20.94 -10.65
C ASN A 105 20.75 19.51 -10.27
N PRO A 106 20.03 18.82 -9.38
CA PRO A 106 20.30 17.43 -9.05
C PRO A 106 20.01 16.52 -10.26
N ILE A 107 20.69 15.38 -10.32
CA ILE A 107 20.44 14.34 -11.33
C ILE A 107 19.00 13.83 -11.18
N LEU A 108 18.33 13.62 -12.32
CA LEU A 108 16.98 13.08 -12.37
C LEU A 108 16.98 11.63 -11.84
N PRO A 109 16.17 11.29 -10.82
CA PRO A 109 16.05 9.92 -10.34
C PRO A 109 15.58 8.96 -11.44
N HIS A 110 16.15 7.75 -11.48
CA HIS A 110 15.83 6.70 -12.46
C HIS A 110 16.04 7.11 -13.93
N HIS A 111 16.99 8.01 -14.19
CA HIS A 111 17.36 8.37 -15.56
C HIS A 111 17.93 7.15 -16.32
N PRO A 112 17.47 6.84 -17.54
CA PRO A 112 17.84 5.61 -18.26
C PRO A 112 19.32 5.52 -18.65
N PHE A 113 19.99 6.66 -18.77
CA PHE A 113 21.37 6.78 -19.23
C PHE A 113 22.34 7.36 -18.20
N VAL A 114 21.86 7.67 -16.99
CA VAL A 114 22.69 8.35 -15.97
C VAL A 114 22.40 7.75 -14.61
N ASP A 115 23.44 7.22 -13.99
CA ASP A 115 23.40 6.69 -12.64
C ASP A 115 23.33 7.82 -11.59
N PRO A 116 22.78 7.61 -10.39
CA PRO A 116 22.80 8.61 -9.31
C PRO A 116 24.18 9.17 -8.95
N SER A 117 25.26 8.42 -9.20
CA SER A 117 26.66 8.87 -9.05
C SER A 117 27.09 9.91 -10.11
N GLY A 118 26.30 10.09 -11.17
CA GLY A 118 26.63 10.94 -12.32
C GLY A 118 27.33 10.22 -13.46
N VAL A 119 27.66 8.93 -13.31
CA VAL A 119 28.19 8.13 -14.41
C VAL A 119 27.16 8.02 -15.52
N THR A 120 27.54 8.37 -16.75
CA THR A 120 26.68 8.25 -17.92
C THR A 120 26.93 6.92 -18.63
N THR A 121 25.85 6.21 -18.93
CA THR A 121 25.82 4.99 -19.73
C THR A 121 25.02 5.25 -21.00
N SER A 122 25.57 4.90 -22.16
CA SER A 122 24.83 4.94 -23.42
C SER A 122 25.13 3.70 -24.25
N PRO A 123 24.22 3.27 -25.13
CA PRO A 123 24.51 2.21 -26.09
C PRO A 123 25.78 2.48 -26.91
N TYR A 124 26.06 3.73 -27.25
CA TYR A 124 27.31 4.12 -27.91
C TYR A 124 28.56 3.79 -27.08
N LEU A 125 28.53 4.01 -25.76
CA LEU A 125 29.63 3.62 -24.86
C LEU A 125 29.71 2.09 -24.68
N GLN A 126 28.57 1.40 -24.66
CA GLN A 126 28.51 -0.06 -24.50
C GLN A 126 29.02 -0.81 -25.74
N THR A 127 28.75 -0.29 -26.94
CA THR A 127 29.22 -0.86 -28.22
C THR A 127 30.46 -0.16 -28.75
N TRP A 128 31.23 0.50 -27.88
CA TRP A 128 32.41 1.26 -28.27
C TRP A 128 33.43 0.36 -28.99
N HIS A 129 33.86 0.80 -30.18
CA HIS A 129 34.85 0.09 -30.97
C HIS A 129 35.81 1.09 -31.64
N TYR A 130 37.09 1.05 -31.31
CA TYR A 130 38.04 2.13 -31.65
C TYR A 130 38.16 2.45 -33.14
N THR A 131 37.86 1.49 -34.04
CA THR A 131 37.91 1.72 -35.50
C THR A 131 36.73 2.54 -36.02
N HIS A 132 35.65 2.65 -35.24
CA HIS A 132 34.40 3.31 -35.65
C HIS A 132 33.91 4.34 -34.62
N SER A 133 34.47 4.34 -33.41
CA SER A 133 34.09 5.23 -32.32
C SER A 133 35.14 6.29 -32.04
N ASN A 134 34.70 7.53 -31.85
CA ASN A 134 35.54 8.65 -31.43
C ASN A 134 34.80 9.57 -30.43
N LEU A 135 35.52 10.55 -29.89
CA LEU A 135 35.02 11.46 -28.84
C LEU A 135 34.00 12.49 -29.37
N SER A 136 34.16 12.96 -30.61
CA SER A 136 33.21 13.88 -31.24
C SER A 136 31.84 13.21 -31.38
N ASP A 137 31.80 12.01 -31.95
CA ASP A 137 30.58 11.23 -32.13
C ASP A 137 29.94 10.81 -30.80
N LEU A 138 30.76 10.49 -29.79
CA LEU A 138 30.26 10.30 -28.42
C LEU A 138 29.55 11.56 -27.92
N THR A 139 30.18 12.73 -28.08
CA THR A 139 29.65 13.98 -27.55
C THR A 139 28.38 14.40 -28.29
N HIS A 140 28.29 14.17 -29.59
CA HIS A 140 27.05 14.32 -30.36
C HIS A 140 25.97 13.35 -29.90
N ASN A 141 26.30 12.08 -29.66
CA ASN A 141 25.37 11.11 -29.09
C ASN A 141 24.85 11.61 -27.73
N LEU A 142 25.70 12.13 -26.85
CA LEU A 142 25.29 12.74 -25.57
C LEU A 142 24.38 13.97 -25.77
N VAL A 143 24.67 14.86 -26.72
CA VAL A 143 23.80 16.00 -27.05
C VAL A 143 22.42 15.48 -27.48
N CYS A 144 22.36 14.51 -28.39
CA CYS A 144 21.11 13.90 -28.82
C CYS A 144 20.37 13.27 -27.64
N LEU A 145 21.02 12.43 -26.84
CA LEU A 145 20.43 11.75 -25.68
C LEU A 145 19.81 12.74 -24.70
N PHE A 146 20.59 13.74 -24.29
CA PHE A 146 20.14 14.71 -23.30
C PHE A 146 19.11 15.71 -23.84
N ALA A 147 19.01 15.87 -25.16
CA ALA A 147 17.95 16.66 -25.79
C ALA A 147 16.58 15.97 -25.69
N HIS A 148 16.57 14.63 -25.68
CA HIS A 148 15.35 13.84 -25.48
C HIS A 148 14.95 13.80 -24.02
N GLN A 149 15.91 13.49 -23.15
CA GLN A 149 15.70 13.44 -21.71
C GLN A 149 16.86 14.13 -21.01
N HIS A 150 16.58 15.31 -20.46
CA HIS A 150 17.60 16.09 -19.78
C HIS A 150 18.02 15.39 -18.47
N PRO A 151 19.34 15.31 -18.18
CA PRO A 151 19.83 14.50 -17.07
C PRO A 151 19.58 15.12 -15.69
N PHE A 152 19.28 16.41 -15.63
CA PHE A 152 18.97 17.12 -14.39
C PHE A 152 17.49 17.46 -14.27
N ILE A 153 16.99 17.50 -13.03
CA ILE A 153 15.62 17.91 -12.71
C ILE A 153 15.40 19.36 -13.16
N SER A 154 14.58 19.58 -14.18
CA SER A 154 14.15 20.92 -14.60
C SER A 154 12.89 21.33 -13.83
N PRO A 155 12.79 22.57 -13.31
CA PRO A 155 11.56 23.09 -12.71
C PRO A 155 10.42 23.24 -13.74
N SER A 156 10.72 23.22 -15.04
CA SER A 156 9.70 23.15 -16.09
C SER A 156 9.53 21.71 -16.56
N ARG A 157 8.48 21.06 -16.06
CA ARG A 157 8.06 19.68 -16.36
C ARG A 157 7.60 19.45 -17.82
N SER A 158 7.84 20.41 -18.72
CA SER A 158 7.21 20.51 -20.05
C SER A 158 8.13 20.26 -21.25
N PHE A 159 9.31 19.65 -21.04
CA PHE A 159 10.21 19.29 -22.16
C PHE A 159 10.01 17.89 -22.72
N ILE A 160 9.15 17.07 -22.11
CA ILE A 160 8.88 15.72 -22.61
C ILE A 160 7.98 15.83 -23.84
N ARG A 161 8.51 15.39 -24.99
CA ARG A 161 7.93 15.36 -26.35
C ARG A 161 8.07 16.65 -27.16
N ARG A 162 9.28 16.87 -27.71
CA ARG A 162 9.40 17.46 -29.05
C ARG A 162 9.99 16.43 -29.99
N PHE A 163 9.12 15.66 -30.65
CA PHE A 163 9.55 14.72 -31.66
C PHE A 163 9.73 15.45 -32.99
N THR A 164 10.97 15.45 -33.49
CA THR A 164 11.20 15.52 -34.93
C THR A 164 10.76 14.20 -35.58
N ASN A 165 10.30 14.30 -36.83
CA ASN A 165 9.68 13.23 -37.61
C ASN A 165 10.49 11.90 -37.54
N PRO A 166 9.88 10.75 -37.21
CA PRO A 166 10.57 9.44 -37.08
C PRO A 166 11.42 9.03 -38.28
N SER A 167 11.15 9.60 -39.46
CA SER A 167 11.87 9.31 -40.70
C SER A 167 13.29 9.91 -40.79
N LEU A 168 13.70 10.78 -39.86
CA LEU A 168 14.96 11.55 -39.94
C LEU A 168 15.99 11.16 -38.85
N VAL A 169 15.74 10.07 -38.12
CA VAL A 169 16.49 9.71 -36.92
C VAL A 169 17.58 8.69 -37.26
N SER A 170 18.80 8.89 -36.76
CA SER A 170 19.87 7.91 -36.95
C SER A 170 19.52 6.57 -36.27
N LYS A 171 20.08 5.45 -36.75
CA LYS A 171 19.82 4.13 -36.15
C LYS A 171 20.19 4.08 -34.65
N VAL A 172 21.30 4.72 -34.27
CA VAL A 172 21.76 4.78 -32.87
C VAL A 172 20.75 5.54 -32.03
N GLU A 173 20.33 6.71 -32.50
CA GLU A 173 19.34 7.54 -31.81
C GLU A 173 17.97 6.84 -31.71
N ALA A 174 17.58 6.07 -32.72
CA ALA A 174 16.35 5.27 -32.67
C ALA A 174 16.41 4.15 -31.61
N ILE A 175 17.58 3.50 -31.46
CA ILE A 175 17.81 2.47 -30.44
C ILE A 175 17.77 3.09 -29.05
N ASP A 176 18.46 4.21 -28.85
CA ASP A 176 18.48 4.92 -27.57
C ASP A 176 17.07 5.36 -27.17
N ARG A 177 16.28 5.89 -28.12
CA ARG A 177 14.88 6.25 -27.90
C ARG A 177 14.03 5.06 -27.45
N LEU A 178 14.18 3.92 -28.12
CA LEU A 178 13.46 2.70 -27.76
C LEU A 178 13.85 2.23 -26.36
N PHE A 179 15.15 2.26 -26.05
CA PHE A 179 15.68 1.85 -24.75
C PHE A 179 15.13 2.73 -23.62
N GLY A 180 15.19 4.06 -23.78
CA GLY A 180 14.66 5.00 -22.79
C GLY A 180 13.15 4.86 -22.59
N ALA A 181 12.39 4.70 -23.68
CA ALA A 181 10.93 4.48 -23.61
C ALA A 181 10.59 3.18 -22.87
N LEU A 182 11.23 2.06 -23.25
CA LEU A 182 11.02 0.77 -22.60
C LEU A 182 11.41 0.79 -21.13
N HIS A 183 12.49 1.49 -20.78
CA HIS A 183 12.92 1.63 -19.40
C HIS A 183 11.87 2.39 -18.57
N CYS A 184 11.35 3.52 -19.06
CA CYS A 184 10.29 4.25 -18.40
C CYS A 184 9.01 3.42 -18.25
N ASP A 185 8.56 2.76 -19.31
CA ASP A 185 7.39 1.88 -19.27
C ASP A 185 7.57 0.73 -18.28
N MET A 186 8.77 0.14 -18.22
CA MET A 186 9.12 -0.93 -17.28
C MET A 186 9.08 -0.42 -15.83
N VAL A 187 9.63 0.75 -15.55
CA VAL A 187 9.58 1.37 -14.21
C VAL A 187 8.13 1.65 -13.79
N ASP A 188 7.32 2.19 -14.69
CA ASP A 188 5.91 2.47 -14.44
C ASP A 188 5.11 1.17 -14.18
N LEU A 189 5.32 0.14 -14.98
CA LEU A 189 4.68 -1.17 -14.78
C LEU A 189 5.10 -1.81 -13.45
N ASN A 190 6.39 -1.76 -13.12
CA ASN A 190 6.90 -2.32 -11.87
C ASN A 190 6.32 -1.58 -10.66
N SER A 191 6.21 -0.25 -10.73
CA SER A 191 5.61 0.55 -9.64
C SER A 191 4.15 0.15 -9.38
N LYS A 192 3.36 -0.05 -10.44
CA LYS A 192 1.95 -0.50 -10.34
C LYS A 192 1.86 -1.92 -9.78
N ALA A 193 2.72 -2.84 -10.24
CA ALA A 193 2.74 -4.21 -9.75
C ALA A 193 3.08 -4.27 -8.26
N VAL A 194 4.08 -3.49 -7.80
CA VAL A 194 4.43 -3.41 -6.37
C VAL A 194 3.27 -2.85 -5.55
N GLN A 195 2.60 -1.81 -6.03
CA GLN A 195 1.44 -1.24 -5.35
C GLN A 195 0.30 -2.28 -5.23
N GLU A 196 0.01 -3.02 -6.30
CA GLU A 196 -1.02 -4.07 -6.29
C GLU A 196 -0.67 -5.20 -5.30
N ILE A 197 0.59 -5.64 -5.27
CA ILE A 197 1.06 -6.64 -4.30
C ILE A 197 0.87 -6.14 -2.86
N GLN A 198 1.17 -4.87 -2.60
CA GLN A 198 0.99 -4.28 -1.27
C GLN A 198 -0.49 -4.27 -0.85
N GLU A 199 -1.40 -3.85 -1.73
CA GLU A 199 -2.84 -3.87 -1.45
C GLU A 199 -3.36 -5.29 -1.22
N LEU A 200 -2.96 -6.25 -2.06
CA LEU A 200 -3.34 -7.66 -1.89
C LEU A 200 -2.81 -8.25 -0.58
N SER A 201 -1.58 -7.90 -0.17
CA SER A 201 -1.00 -8.36 1.10
C SER A 201 -1.80 -7.85 2.31
N LYS A 202 -2.32 -6.63 2.24
CA LYS A 202 -3.17 -6.04 3.26
C LYS A 202 -4.51 -6.77 3.35
N VAL A 203 -5.13 -7.07 2.20
CA VAL A 203 -6.37 -7.85 2.15
C VAL A 203 -6.16 -9.25 2.71
N GLN A 204 -5.05 -9.92 2.37
CA GLN A 204 -4.70 -11.23 2.90
C GLN A 204 -4.58 -11.22 4.42
N ALA A 205 -3.92 -10.21 5.01
CA ALA A 205 -3.81 -10.07 6.46
C ALA A 205 -5.20 -9.94 7.13
N GLN A 206 -6.11 -9.15 6.55
CA GLN A 206 -7.48 -9.01 7.04
C GLN A 206 -8.28 -10.32 6.96
N LEU A 207 -8.11 -11.09 5.88
CA LEU A 207 -8.78 -12.38 5.73
C LEU A 207 -8.30 -13.40 6.77
N VAL A 208 -7.00 -13.41 7.08
CA VAL A 208 -6.43 -14.28 8.12
C VAL A 208 -6.98 -13.91 9.49
N ASP A 209 -7.07 -12.62 9.82
CA ASP A 209 -7.64 -12.14 11.08
C ASP A 209 -9.12 -12.54 11.21
N ARG A 210 -9.93 -12.29 10.17
CA ARG A 210 -11.34 -12.70 10.14
C ARG A 210 -11.52 -14.20 10.26
N ALA A 211 -10.66 -14.99 9.60
CA ALA A 211 -10.69 -16.45 9.73
C ALA A 211 -10.37 -16.89 11.17
N HIS A 212 -9.44 -16.22 11.84
CA HIS A 212 -9.12 -16.50 13.24
C HIS A 212 -10.31 -16.17 14.15
N VAL A 213 -10.92 -15.00 14.00
CA VAL A 213 -12.12 -14.60 14.75
C VAL A 213 -13.26 -15.58 14.55
N ALA A 214 -13.55 -15.95 13.29
CA ALA A 214 -14.60 -16.92 12.98
C ALA A 214 -14.33 -18.29 13.62
N LYS A 215 -13.06 -18.74 13.63
CA LYS A 215 -12.67 -19.99 14.29
C LYS A 215 -12.92 -19.93 15.81
N THR A 216 -12.57 -18.82 16.45
CA THR A 216 -12.81 -18.62 17.89
C THR A 216 -14.30 -18.67 18.22
N ILE A 217 -15.13 -17.99 17.43
CA ILE A 217 -16.60 -18.03 17.58
C ILE A 217 -17.13 -19.46 17.43
N LEU A 218 -16.65 -20.20 16.43
CA LEU A 218 -17.06 -21.58 16.18
C LEU A 218 -16.78 -22.48 17.38
N VAL A 219 -15.57 -22.39 17.95
CA VAL A 219 -15.18 -23.16 19.14
C VAL A 219 -16.06 -22.79 20.34
N GLY A 220 -16.35 -21.50 20.53
CA GLY A 220 -17.26 -21.04 21.57
C GLY A 220 -18.67 -21.64 21.44
N LEU A 221 -19.25 -21.59 20.24
CA LEU A 221 -20.56 -22.15 19.95
C LEU A 221 -20.60 -23.68 20.11
N GLU A 222 -19.53 -24.39 19.74
CA GLU A 222 -19.44 -25.83 19.94
C GLU A 222 -19.46 -26.20 21.43
N HIS A 223 -18.76 -25.42 22.26
CA HIS A 223 -18.75 -25.59 23.71
C HIS A 223 -20.13 -25.30 24.32
N GLU A 224 -20.76 -24.20 23.94
CA GLU A 224 -22.10 -23.84 24.39
C GLU A 224 -23.13 -24.91 24.02
N ARG A 225 -23.09 -25.40 22.77
CA ARG A 225 -23.92 -26.53 22.32
C ARG A 225 -23.71 -27.77 23.18
N THR A 226 -22.47 -28.12 23.54
CA THR A 226 -22.22 -29.29 24.41
C THR A 226 -22.76 -29.09 25.82
N SER A 227 -22.61 -27.89 26.38
CA SER A 227 -23.14 -27.54 27.70
C SER A 227 -24.67 -27.60 27.74
N LEU A 228 -25.33 -27.01 26.73
CA LEU A 228 -26.78 -27.09 26.57
C LEU A 228 -27.28 -28.52 26.43
N LYS A 229 -26.60 -29.36 25.64
CA LYS A 229 -26.95 -30.78 25.52
C LYS A 229 -26.89 -31.49 26.86
N GLN A 230 -25.84 -31.25 27.65
CA GLN A 230 -25.71 -31.84 28.98
C GLN A 230 -26.85 -31.39 29.92
N ARG A 231 -27.18 -30.10 29.92
CA ARG A 231 -28.25 -29.58 30.76
C ARG A 231 -29.63 -30.13 30.38
N VAL A 232 -29.86 -30.33 29.08
CA VAL A 232 -31.08 -30.99 28.60
C VAL A 232 -31.14 -32.43 29.10
N THR A 233 -30.04 -33.19 29.04
CA THR A 233 -30.03 -34.57 29.55
C THR A 233 -30.28 -34.63 31.05
N GLU A 234 -29.66 -33.74 31.83
CA GLU A 234 -29.88 -33.64 33.28
C GLU A 234 -31.36 -33.35 33.61
N LEU A 235 -31.96 -32.35 32.93
CA LEU A 235 -33.38 -32.02 33.13
C LEU A 235 -34.32 -33.15 32.71
N THR A 236 -33.99 -33.90 31.65
CA THR A 236 -34.80 -35.08 31.27
C THR A 236 -34.70 -36.19 32.30
N GLU A 237 -33.52 -36.43 32.88
CA GLU A 237 -33.34 -37.41 33.95
C GLU A 237 -34.10 -37.00 35.22
N GLU A 238 -34.02 -35.72 35.62
CA GLU A 238 -34.81 -35.17 36.72
C GLU A 238 -36.32 -35.30 36.48
N SER A 239 -36.77 -35.01 35.25
CA SER A 239 -38.17 -35.18 34.85
C SER A 239 -38.61 -36.64 34.94
N ASP A 240 -37.80 -37.59 34.49
CA ASP A 240 -38.09 -39.02 34.59
C ASP A 240 -38.20 -39.51 36.04
N VAL A 241 -37.34 -39.00 36.93
CA VAL A 241 -37.41 -39.29 38.37
C VAL A 241 -38.74 -38.79 38.94
N LEU A 242 -39.13 -37.55 38.63
CA LEU A 242 -40.39 -36.97 39.09
C LEU A 242 -41.59 -37.71 38.52
N LEU A 243 -41.58 -38.06 37.23
CA LEU A 243 -42.62 -38.86 36.58
C LEU A 243 -42.77 -40.24 37.22
N ASN A 244 -41.64 -40.89 37.55
CA ASN A 244 -41.66 -42.18 38.23
C ASN A 244 -42.20 -42.05 39.67
N TRP A 245 -41.82 -41.00 40.40
CA TRP A 245 -42.37 -40.71 41.73
C TRP A 245 -43.89 -40.46 41.66
N LEU A 246 -44.35 -39.65 40.71
CA LEU A 246 -45.77 -39.39 40.45
C LEU A 246 -46.53 -40.67 40.09
N LYS A 247 -45.93 -41.58 39.33
CA LYS A 247 -46.56 -42.87 39.00
C LYS A 247 -46.76 -43.74 40.24
N VAL A 248 -45.80 -43.77 41.16
CA VAL A 248 -45.87 -44.56 42.40
C VAL A 248 -46.82 -43.92 43.41
N ASN A 249 -46.79 -42.58 43.55
CA ASN A 249 -47.51 -41.87 44.60
C ASN A 249 -48.85 -41.28 44.15
N GLY A 250 -49.01 -40.95 42.86
CA GLY A 250 -50.23 -40.36 42.30
C GLY A 250 -51.40 -41.34 42.23
N SER A 251 -51.14 -42.66 42.17
CA SER A 251 -52.20 -43.68 42.27
C SER A 251 -52.75 -43.85 43.69
N ASN A 252 -52.03 -43.42 44.72
CA ASN A 252 -52.47 -43.52 46.11
C ASN A 252 -53.38 -42.37 46.55
N TYR A 253 -53.66 -41.39 45.67
CA TYR A 253 -54.59 -40.29 45.93
C TYR A 253 -55.86 -40.38 45.06
N VAL A 254 -56.25 -41.60 44.66
CA VAL A 254 -57.54 -41.84 43.99
C VAL A 254 -58.48 -42.57 44.94
N VAL A 255 -59.00 -41.82 45.92
CA VAL A 255 -60.34 -42.05 46.47
C VAL A 255 -61.03 -40.69 46.55
N GLY A 256 -61.81 -40.36 45.52
CA GLY A 256 -62.72 -39.22 45.56
C GLY A 256 -62.78 -38.43 44.25
N THR A 257 -63.80 -38.75 43.45
CA THR A 257 -64.50 -37.85 42.50
C THR A 257 -63.77 -37.28 41.28
N SER A 258 -64.13 -37.86 40.12
CA SER A 258 -64.47 -37.19 38.85
C SER A 258 -63.78 -35.86 38.51
N GLY A 259 -62.83 -35.93 37.57
CA GLY A 259 -62.93 -35.20 36.30
C GLY A 259 -62.99 -33.67 36.29
N ASP A 260 -62.65 -32.99 37.39
CA ASP A 260 -62.33 -31.57 37.39
C ASP A 260 -60.82 -31.39 37.58
N GLU A 261 -60.26 -30.39 36.89
CA GLU A 261 -58.91 -29.90 37.13
C GLU A 261 -58.77 -29.65 38.63
N ILE A 262 -57.84 -30.35 39.28
CA ILE A 262 -57.58 -30.18 40.71
C ILE A 262 -56.98 -28.78 40.88
N GLU A 263 -57.81 -27.81 41.25
CA GLU A 263 -57.35 -26.54 41.81
C GLU A 263 -56.49 -26.90 43.03
N ALA A 264 -55.18 -26.67 42.92
CA ALA A 264 -54.22 -27.01 43.98
C ALA A 264 -54.50 -26.25 45.30
N PHE A 265 -55.37 -25.22 45.26
CA PHE A 265 -55.80 -24.42 46.39
C PHE A 265 -57.30 -24.14 46.29
N GLU A 266 -58.10 -24.68 47.20
CA GLU A 266 -59.51 -24.31 47.35
C GLU A 266 -59.63 -23.11 48.29
N ALA A 267 -60.35 -22.05 47.87
CA ALA A 267 -60.67 -20.92 48.74
C ALA A 267 -61.68 -21.34 49.82
N SER A 268 -61.54 -20.82 51.04
CA SER A 268 -62.38 -21.19 52.19
C SER A 268 -63.84 -20.75 52.10
N ASP A 269 -64.12 -19.76 51.28
CA ASP A 269 -65.41 -19.07 51.15
C ASP A 269 -65.49 -18.38 49.78
N GLU A 270 -66.71 -18.11 49.33
CA GLU A 270 -66.98 -17.54 48.01
C GLU A 270 -66.35 -16.14 47.83
N ASP A 271 -66.31 -15.33 48.90
CA ASP A 271 -65.66 -14.01 48.86
C ASP A 271 -64.14 -14.15 48.73
N SER A 272 -63.52 -15.11 49.42
CA SER A 272 -62.11 -15.45 49.25
C SER A 272 -61.78 -16.00 47.85
N ARG A 273 -62.69 -16.76 47.23
CA ARG A 273 -62.54 -17.26 45.86
C ARG A 273 -62.50 -16.11 44.85
N ILE A 274 -63.49 -15.22 44.94
CA ILE A 274 -63.56 -14.03 44.09
C ILE A 274 -62.36 -13.11 44.33
N MET A 275 -61.88 -13.00 45.58
CA MET A 275 -60.66 -12.25 45.91
C MET A 275 -59.43 -12.85 45.21
N LEU A 276 -59.27 -14.18 45.28
CA LEU A 276 -58.15 -14.89 44.65
C LEU A 276 -58.16 -14.67 43.13
N ASP A 277 -59.29 -14.88 42.48
CA ASP A 277 -59.45 -14.67 41.04
C ASP A 277 -59.12 -13.23 40.65
N CYS A 278 -59.64 -12.25 41.40
CA CYS A 278 -59.35 -10.85 41.12
C CYS A 278 -57.88 -10.48 41.31
N VAL A 279 -57.16 -11.13 42.24
CA VAL A 279 -55.72 -10.91 42.45
C VAL A 279 -54.91 -11.57 41.34
N ALA A 280 -55.28 -12.80 40.94
CA ALA A 280 -54.63 -13.50 39.85
C ALA A 280 -54.75 -12.73 38.52
N GLU A 281 -55.95 -12.25 38.19
CA GLU A 281 -56.18 -11.45 36.97
C GLU A 281 -55.45 -10.10 37.02
N ASP A 282 -55.38 -9.43 38.18
CA ASP A 282 -54.62 -8.18 38.32
C ASP A 282 -53.13 -8.39 38.02
N LEU A 283 -52.54 -9.47 38.55
CA LEU A 283 -51.13 -9.82 38.31
C LEU A 283 -50.88 -10.23 36.86
N ALA A 284 -51.79 -11.00 36.26
CA ALA A 284 -51.69 -11.39 34.85
C ALA A 284 -51.73 -10.16 33.93
N ILE A 285 -52.53 -9.15 34.27
CA ILE A 285 -52.57 -7.88 33.53
C ILE A 285 -51.25 -7.11 33.69
N GLU A 286 -50.63 -7.09 34.87
CA GLU A 286 -49.31 -6.45 35.06
C GLU A 286 -48.24 -7.08 34.16
N ASP A 287 -48.20 -8.41 34.09
CA ASP A 287 -47.29 -9.15 33.21
C ASP A 287 -47.56 -8.85 31.73
N CYS A 288 -48.83 -8.78 31.33
CA CYS A 288 -49.21 -8.42 29.96
C CYS A 288 -48.78 -7.00 29.59
N ILE A 289 -48.92 -6.03 30.51
CA ILE A 289 -48.49 -4.65 30.28
C ILE A 289 -46.96 -4.59 30.12
N TYR A 290 -46.21 -5.31 30.97
CA TYR A 290 -44.76 -5.37 30.87
C TYR A 290 -44.28 -5.89 29.50
N GLU A 291 -44.92 -6.94 28.98
CA GLU A 291 -44.61 -7.49 27.67
C GLU A 291 -45.01 -6.57 26.51
N LEU A 292 -46.13 -5.85 26.64
CA LEU A 292 -46.51 -4.82 25.67
C LEU A 292 -45.52 -3.65 25.64
N ASP A 293 -44.98 -3.25 26.79
CA ASP A 293 -43.92 -2.23 26.87
C ASP A 293 -42.63 -2.68 26.17
N ARG A 294 -42.26 -3.94 26.33
CA ARG A 294 -41.10 -4.53 25.65
C ARG A 294 -41.31 -4.57 24.13
N THR A 295 -42.45 -5.07 23.67
CA THR A 295 -42.73 -5.24 22.23
C THR A 295 -42.88 -3.90 21.48
N VAL A 296 -43.36 -2.84 22.13
CA VAL A 296 -43.39 -1.50 21.53
C VAL A 296 -41.98 -0.88 21.46
N ALA A 297 -41.12 -1.13 22.46
CA ALA A 297 -39.73 -0.68 22.44
C ALA A 297 -38.90 -1.36 21.33
N GLU A 298 -39.19 -2.63 21.04
CA GLU A 298 -38.60 -3.39 19.93
C GLU A 298 -39.21 -3.03 18.54
N GLY A 299 -40.28 -2.23 18.51
CA GLY A 299 -40.93 -1.78 17.28
C GLY A 299 -41.82 -2.82 16.60
N VAL A 300 -42.16 -3.92 17.28
CA VAL A 300 -42.99 -5.01 16.76
C VAL A 300 -44.47 -4.59 16.67
N VAL A 301 -44.92 -3.76 17.61
CA VAL A 301 -46.30 -3.24 17.70
C VAL A 301 -46.31 -1.73 17.48
N THR A 302 -47.30 -1.21 16.75
CA THR A 302 -47.45 0.24 16.53
C THR A 302 -47.92 0.95 17.81
N PHE A 303 -47.49 2.18 18.02
CA PHE A 303 -47.87 2.97 19.19
C PHE A 303 -49.39 3.12 19.37
N ASP A 304 -50.14 3.26 18.26
CA ASP A 304 -51.61 3.35 18.31
C ASP A 304 -52.25 2.06 18.84
N GLN A 305 -51.73 0.90 18.42
CA GLN A 305 -52.20 -0.40 18.89
C GLN A 305 -51.84 -0.64 20.36
N TYR A 306 -50.62 -0.30 20.75
CA TYR A 306 -50.15 -0.33 22.14
C TYR A 306 -51.05 0.53 23.06
N MET A 307 -51.30 1.78 22.69
CA MET A 307 -52.14 2.68 23.48
C MET A 307 -53.59 2.19 23.59
N LYS A 308 -54.12 1.48 22.59
CA LYS A 308 -55.45 0.86 22.67
C LYS A 308 -55.47 -0.29 23.68
N GLN A 309 -54.48 -1.18 23.64
CA GLN A 309 -54.41 -2.33 24.53
C GLN A 309 -54.18 -1.92 25.99
N ILE A 310 -53.25 -1.00 26.26
CA ILE A 310 -53.02 -0.50 27.62
C ILE A 310 -54.28 0.13 28.23
N ARG A 311 -55.04 0.92 27.45
CA ARG A 311 -56.27 1.51 27.96
C ARG A 311 -57.36 0.48 28.27
N SER A 312 -57.40 -0.63 27.51
CA SER A 312 -58.32 -1.73 27.78
C SER A 312 -57.92 -2.47 29.06
N LEU A 313 -56.65 -2.89 29.14
CA LEU A 313 -56.10 -3.63 30.28
C LEU A 313 -56.16 -2.79 31.57
N ALA A 314 -55.78 -1.52 31.53
CA ALA A 314 -55.84 -0.64 32.71
C ALA A 314 -57.29 -0.44 33.22
N ARG A 315 -58.28 -0.47 32.32
CA ARG A 315 -59.69 -0.39 32.70
C ARG A 315 -60.16 -1.67 33.39
N GLU A 316 -59.75 -2.83 32.86
CA GLU A 316 -60.04 -4.14 33.45
C GLU A 316 -59.37 -4.28 34.82
N GLN A 317 -58.09 -3.92 34.90
CA GLN A 317 -57.30 -3.87 36.12
C GLN A 317 -57.97 -3.04 37.22
N PHE A 318 -58.52 -1.87 36.85
CA PHE A 318 -59.27 -1.02 37.77
C PHE A 318 -60.48 -1.74 38.37
N PHE A 319 -61.23 -2.52 37.58
CA PHE A 319 -62.39 -3.25 38.09
C PHE A 319 -61.99 -4.39 39.03
N HIS A 320 -60.91 -5.13 38.73
CA HIS A 320 -60.38 -6.14 39.64
C HIS A 320 -59.95 -5.51 40.96
N ARG A 321 -59.14 -4.45 40.92
CA ARG A 321 -58.70 -3.71 42.13
C ARG A 321 -59.85 -3.10 42.92
N ALA A 322 -60.87 -2.55 42.24
CA ALA A 322 -62.05 -2.01 42.90
C ALA A 322 -62.88 -3.11 43.59
N THR A 323 -62.95 -4.31 43.01
CA THR A 323 -63.64 -5.46 43.58
C THR A 323 -62.86 -6.00 44.78
N GLN A 324 -61.54 -6.14 44.67
CA GLN A 324 -60.66 -6.47 45.80
C GLN A 324 -60.84 -5.48 46.97
N MET A 325 -60.92 -4.17 46.67
CA MET A 325 -61.08 -3.14 47.70
C MET A 325 -62.45 -3.22 48.42
N LYS A 326 -63.50 -3.69 47.75
CA LYS A 326 -64.82 -3.89 48.36
C LYS A 326 -64.90 -5.14 49.23
N LEU A 327 -64.22 -6.20 48.83
CA LEU A 327 -64.19 -7.49 49.55
C LEU A 327 -63.23 -7.47 50.75
N ARG A 328 -62.29 -6.51 50.79
CA ARG A 328 -61.40 -6.33 51.93
C ARG A 328 -62.21 -5.86 53.14
N PRO A 329 -62.19 -6.58 54.28
CA PRO A 329 -62.94 -6.16 55.47
C PRO A 329 -62.43 -4.79 55.92
N GLN A 330 -63.33 -3.82 56.10
CA GLN A 330 -62.98 -2.55 56.73
C GLN A 330 -62.60 -2.85 58.18
N THR A 331 -61.31 -2.89 58.46
CA THR A 331 -60.81 -2.80 59.84
C THR A 331 -61.19 -1.42 60.37
N SER A 332 -62.36 -1.33 61.01
CA SER A 332 -62.65 -0.27 61.97
C SER A 332 -61.62 -0.37 63.09
N VAL A 333 -60.92 0.74 63.31
CA VAL A 333 -59.96 0.97 64.42
C VAL A 333 -60.51 0.52 65.76
#